data_AF-A0A963XA76-F1
#
_entry.id   AF-A0A963XA76-F1
#
_cell.length_a   1.000
_cell.length_b   1.000
_cell.length_c   1.000
_cell.angle_alpha   90.00
_cell.angle_beta   90.00
_cell.angle_gamma   90.00
#
_symmetry.space_group_name_H-M   'P 1'
#
loop_
_entity.id
_entity.type
_entity.pdbx_description
1 polymer ?
#
loop_
_entity_poly.entity_id
_entity_poly.type
_entity_poly.pdbx_seq_one_letter_code
_entity_poly.pdbx_strand_id
1 'polypeptide(L)'
;GFHDALIPVPGPEGIAWSRRLAAEEGIFVGISAGATFAAAMRAAAEAAPGSVMLVMLPDTGERYLSTPLFEGIAEDMSEEEREIMRSTPGYQLG
;
A
#
# COMPACT_ATOMS: atom_id res chain seq x y z
N GLY A 1 -9.51 21.55 22.12
CA GLY A 1 -9.10 21.10 20.77
C GLY A 1 -9.39 19.62 20.67
N PHE A 2 -9.77 19.12 19.49
CA PHE A 2 -10.08 17.69 19.28
C PHE A 2 -8.86 16.87 18.81
N HIS A 3 -7.66 17.45 18.80
CA HIS A 3 -6.42 16.79 18.40
C HIS A 3 -5.26 17.23 19.30
N ASP A 4 -4.33 16.32 19.55
CA ASP A 4 -3.12 16.55 20.37
C ASP A 4 -1.88 16.84 19.52
N ALA A 5 -1.81 16.27 18.32
CA ALA A 5 -0.68 16.40 17.42
C ALA A 5 -1.15 16.56 15.96
N LEU A 6 -0.33 17.27 15.17
CA LEU A 6 -0.49 17.41 13.73
C LEU A 6 0.76 16.87 13.05
N ILE A 7 0.66 15.70 12.42
CA ILE A 7 1.78 15.04 11.74
C ILE A 7 1.53 15.10 10.23
N PRO A 8 2.23 15.97 9.48
CA PRO A 8 2.07 16.05 8.02
C PRO A 8 2.75 14.85 7.35
N VAL A 9 2.03 14.24 6.41
CA VAL A 9 2.53 13.13 5.58
C VAL A 9 2.46 13.54 4.10
N PRO A 10 3.59 13.57 3.37
CA PRO A 10 3.59 13.85 1.95
C PRO A 10 2.97 12.68 1.16
N GLY A 11 2.31 13.00 0.04
CA GLY A 11 1.63 12.03 -0.81
C GLY A 11 2.47 10.80 -1.21
N PRO A 12 3.75 10.96 -1.64
CA PRO A 12 4.62 9.84 -1.97
C PRO A 12 4.84 8.85 -0.82
N GLU A 13 4.87 9.33 0.43
CA GLU A 13 4.99 8.45 1.60
C GLU A 13 3.70 7.68 1.86
N GLY A 14 2.53 8.31 1.65
CA GLY A 14 1.25 7.62 1.69
C GLY A 14 1.15 6.51 0.64
N ILE A 15 1.62 6.76 -0.59
CA ILE A 15 1.71 5.74 -1.66
C ILE A 15 2.64 4.60 -1.24
N ALA A 16 3.82 4.92 -0.72
CA ALA A 16 4.79 3.91 -0.28
C ALA A 16 4.21 2.99 0.80
N TRP A 17 3.55 3.54 1.82
CA TRP A 17 2.94 2.75 2.89
C TRP A 17 1.73 1.94 2.43
N SER A 18 0.89 2.48 1.54
CA SER A 18 -0.21 1.71 0.94
C SER A 18 0.30 0.47 0.19
N ARG A 19 1.37 0.63 -0.62
CA ARG A 19 2.02 -0.49 -1.32
C ARG A 19 2.61 -1.52 -0.35
N ARG A 20 3.29 -1.05 0.71
CA ARG A 20 3.88 -1.93 1.72
C ARG A 20 2.82 -2.71 2.50
N LEU A 21 1.72 -2.07 2.90
CA LEU A 21 0.60 -2.76 3.56
C LEU A 21 0.06 -3.90 2.70
N ALA A 22 -0.08 -3.68 1.39
CA ALA A 22 -0.53 -4.72 0.47
C ALA A 22 0.50 -5.87 0.34
N ALA A 23 1.79 -5.55 0.20
CA ALA A 23 2.85 -6.53 -0.06
C ALA A 23 3.33 -7.29 1.18
N GLU A 24 3.38 -6.63 2.34
CA GLU A 24 3.94 -7.17 3.59
C GLU A 24 2.85 -7.78 4.48
N GLU A 25 1.63 -7.21 4.47
CA GLU A 25 0.55 -7.58 5.40
C GLU A 25 -0.72 -8.09 4.69
N GLY A 26 -0.78 -8.04 3.36
CA GLY A 26 -1.98 -8.43 2.58
C GLY A 26 -3.16 -7.46 2.75
N ILE A 27 -2.93 -6.24 3.23
CA ILE A 27 -3.95 -5.21 3.48
C ILE A 27 -3.96 -4.23 2.32
N PHE A 28 -4.91 -4.40 1.39
CA PHE A 28 -4.98 -3.62 0.16
C PHE A 28 -5.88 -2.38 0.28
N VAL A 29 -5.27 -1.20 0.39
CA VAL A 29 -5.96 0.06 0.76
C VAL A 29 -5.50 1.27 -0.06
N GLY A 30 -6.27 2.35 -0.03
CA GLY A 30 -5.97 3.59 -0.75
C GLY A 30 -4.81 4.43 -0.16
N ILE A 31 -4.52 5.56 -0.82
CA ILE A 31 -3.39 6.45 -0.47
C ILE A 31 -3.57 7.11 0.90
N SER A 32 -4.81 7.49 1.27
CA SER A 32 -5.08 8.12 2.56
C SER A 32 -4.88 7.15 3.73
N ALA A 33 -5.19 5.87 3.54
CA ALA A 33 -4.90 4.80 4.49
C ALA A 33 -3.38 4.60 4.68
N GLY A 34 -2.62 4.65 3.59
CA GLY A 34 -1.16 4.65 3.68
C GLY A 34 -0.63 5.87 4.43
N ALA A 35 -1.25 7.04 4.26
CA ALA A 35 -0.84 8.26 4.96
C ALA A 35 -1.14 8.22 6.47
N THR A 36 -2.32 7.74 6.88
CA THR A 36 -2.65 7.57 8.31
C THR A 36 -1.73 6.54 8.96
N PHE A 37 -1.40 5.46 8.25
CA PHE A 37 -0.44 4.45 8.72
C PHE A 37 0.97 5.01 8.84
N ALA A 38 1.43 5.83 7.88
CA ALA A 38 2.71 6.51 7.96
C ALA A 38 2.82 7.40 9.21
N ALA A 39 1.78 8.19 9.50
CA ALA A 39 1.73 9.02 10.70
C ALA A 39 1.75 8.17 11.97
N ALA A 40 1.03 7.05 11.98
CA ALA A 40 1.03 6.11 13.10
C ALA A 40 2.41 5.48 13.33
N MET A 41 3.13 5.10 12.28
CA MET A 41 4.49 4.54 12.39
C MET A 41 5.48 5.56 12.96
N ARG A 42 5.33 6.85 12.62
CA ARG A 42 6.12 7.93 13.25
C ARG A 42 5.79 8.09 14.73
N ALA A 43 4.51 8.08 15.08
CA ALA A 43 4.09 8.14 16.48
C ALA A 43 4.56 6.90 17.27
N ALA A 44 4.55 5.71 16.65
CA ALA A 44 4.99 4.46 17.25
C ALA A 44 6.49 4.44 17.55
N ALA A 45 7.31 5.13 16.74
CA ALA A 45 8.75 5.24 16.96
C ALA A 45 9.11 5.98 18.27
N GLU A 46 8.22 6.86 18.75
CA GLU A 46 8.39 7.61 20.00
C GLU A 46 7.58 7.02 21.17
N ALA A 47 6.75 6.01 20.91
CA ALA A 47 5.86 5.43 21.91
C ALA A 47 6.60 4.48 22.86
N ALA A 48 6.12 4.39 24.10
CA ALA A 48 6.65 3.44 25.07
C ALA A 48 6.45 1.99 24.60
N PRO A 49 7.37 1.06 24.89
CA PRO A 49 7.19 -0.35 24.57
C PRO A 49 5.88 -0.91 25.10
N GLY A 50 5.15 -1.66 24.27
CA GLY A 50 3.83 -2.22 24.61
C GLY A 50 2.65 -1.27 24.39
N SER A 51 2.88 -0.06 23.86
CA SER A 51 1.80 0.84 23.43
C SER A 51 0.95 0.23 22.32
N VAL A 52 -0.36 0.49 22.36
CA VAL A 52 -1.33 0.01 21.36
C VAL A 52 -1.88 1.21 20.60
N MET A 53 -1.99 1.08 19.28
CA MET A 53 -2.50 2.14 18.40
C MET A 53 -3.64 1.62 17.54
N LEU A 54 -4.64 2.47 17.32
CA LEU A 54 -5.69 2.26 16.34
C LEU A 54 -5.48 3.23 15.18
N VAL A 55 -5.50 2.72 13.96
CA VAL A 55 -5.30 3.50 12.73
C VAL A 55 -6.48 3.28 11.80
N MET A 56 -7.02 4.38 11.26
CA MET A 56 -8.09 4.31 10.28
C MET A 56 -7.53 4.05 8.89
N LEU A 57 -8.07 3.02 8.22
CA LEU A 57 -7.80 2.72 6.80
C LEU A 57 -9.11 2.95 6.02
N PRO A 58 -9.29 4.12 5.38
CA PRO A 58 -10.64 4.56 4.97
C PRO A 58 -11.31 3.73 3.87
N ASP A 59 -10.54 3.24 2.89
CA ASP A 59 -11.08 2.54 1.72
C ASP A 59 -10.14 1.48 1.14
N THR A 60 -10.69 0.64 0.27
CA THR A 60 -9.99 -0.42 -0.46
C THR A 60 -9.11 0.15 -1.57
N GLY A 61 -8.02 -0.54 -1.89
CA GLY A 61 -7.09 -0.15 -2.96
C GLY A 61 -7.64 -0.32 -4.38
N GLU A 62 -8.72 -1.07 -4.57
CA GLU A 62 -9.27 -1.41 -5.90
C GLU A 62 -9.69 -0.19 -6.72
N ARG A 63 -10.06 0.89 -6.04
CA ARG A 63 -10.49 2.15 -6.68
C ARG A 63 -9.32 2.97 -7.22
N TYR A 64 -8.09 2.55 -6.93
CA TYR A 64 -6.86 3.29 -7.19
C TYR A 64 -6.00 2.69 -8.31
N LEU A 65 -6.48 1.64 -9.00
CA LEU A 65 -5.76 0.96 -10.08
C LEU A 65 -5.33 1.90 -11.22
N SER A 66 -6.08 2.97 -11.48
CA SER A 66 -5.79 3.98 -12.50
C SER A 66 -5.09 5.24 -11.98
N THR A 67 -4.60 5.21 -10.74
CA THR A 67 -4.00 6.38 -10.06
C THR A 67 -2.49 6.20 -9.88
N PRO A 68 -1.75 7.23 -9.42
CA PRO A 68 -0.32 7.11 -9.12
C PRO A 68 0.05 5.99 -8.13
N LEU A 69 -0.92 5.47 -7.36
CA LEU A 69 -0.68 4.30 -6.52
C LEU A 69 -0.16 3.10 -7.32
N PHE A 70 -0.56 2.96 -8.60
CA PHE A 70 -0.11 1.90 -9.50
C PHE A 70 0.88 2.37 -10.56
N GLU A 71 1.39 3.60 -10.47
CA GLU A 71 2.40 4.10 -11.40
C GLU A 71 3.67 3.22 -11.38
N GLY A 72 4.12 2.82 -12.57
CA GLY A 72 5.23 1.89 -12.77
C GLY A 72 4.83 0.41 -12.81
N ILE A 73 3.56 0.08 -12.62
CA ILE A 73 3.01 -1.27 -12.82
C ILE A 73 2.31 -1.29 -14.18
N ALA A 74 2.79 -2.13 -15.09
CA ALA A 74 2.16 -2.29 -16.39
C ALA A 74 0.84 -3.08 -16.27
N GLU A 75 -0.16 -2.70 -17.06
CA GLU A 75 -1.44 -3.42 -17.13
C GLU A 75 -1.27 -4.80 -17.80
N ASP A 76 -0.38 -4.85 -18.79
CA ASP A 76 -0.06 -6.06 -19.54
C ASP A 76 1.22 -6.72 -19.04
N MET A 77 1.29 -8.03 -19.21
CA MET A 77 2.51 -8.79 -19.00
C MET A 77 3.63 -8.30 -19.93
N SER A 78 4.79 -8.07 -19.35
CA SER A 78 6.06 -7.86 -20.05
C SER A 78 6.44 -9.09 -20.90
N GLU A 79 7.38 -8.93 -21.82
CA GLU A 79 7.84 -10.04 -22.66
C GLU A 79 8.48 -11.16 -21.83
N GLU A 80 9.21 -10.80 -20.77
CA GLU A 80 9.82 -11.72 -19.82
C GLU A 80 8.75 -12.53 -19.06
N GLU A 81 7.71 -11.86 -18.56
CA GLU A 81 6.59 -12.52 -17.89
C GLU A 81 5.82 -13.44 -18.84
N ARG A 82 5.66 -13.05 -20.12
CA ARG A 82 5.05 -13.90 -21.14
C ARG A 82 5.92 -15.11 -21.45
N GLU A 83 7.23 -14.99 -21.45
CA GLU A 83 8.15 -16.12 -21.62
C GLU A 83 8.01 -17.12 -20.46
N ILE A 84 7.97 -16.62 -19.22
CA ILE A 84 7.72 -17.44 -18.02
C ILE A 84 6.35 -18.13 -18.10
N MET A 85 5.30 -17.42 -18.52
CA MET A 85 3.98 -18.01 -18.74
C MET A 85 4.02 -19.11 -19.80
N ARG A 86 4.77 -18.90 -20.89
CA ARG A 86 4.94 -19.87 -21.98
C ARG A 86 5.82 -21.06 -21.62
N SER A 87 6.66 -20.97 -20.60
CA SER A 87 7.50 -22.09 -20.15
C SER A 87 6.71 -23.24 -19.52
N THR A 88 5.42 -23.03 -19.21
CA THR A 88 4.56 -24.04 -18.56
C THR A 88 3.30 -24.36 -19.39
N PRO A 89 3.45 -24.95 -20.60
CA PRO A 89 2.35 -25.07 -21.57
C PRO A 89 1.15 -25.90 -21.07
N GLY A 90 1.33 -26.80 -20.11
CA GLY A 90 0.25 -27.64 -19.55
C GLY A 90 -0.73 -26.91 -18.62
N TYR A 91 -0.49 -25.65 -18.28
CA TYR A 91 -1.29 -24.87 -17.33
C TYR A 91 -1.80 -23.54 -17.91
N GLN A 92 -1.80 -23.41 -19.24
CA GLN A 92 -2.41 -22.27 -19.90
C GLN A 92 -3.91 -22.51 -20.02
N LEU A 93 -4.71 -21.65 -19.38
CA LEU A 93 -6.16 -21.62 -19.58
C LEU A 93 -6.42 -21.04 -20.98
N GLY A 94 -6.98 -21.88 -21.87
CA GLY A 94 -7.40 -21.48 -23.22
C GLY A 94 -8.71 -20.72 -23.23
#